data_AF-A0A2D5Y151-F1
#
_entry.id   AF-A0A2D5Y151-F1
#
_cell.length_a   1.000
_cell.length_b   1.000
_cell.length_c   1.000
_cell.angle_alpha   90.00
_cell.angle_beta   90.00
_cell.angle_gamma   90.00
#
_symmetry.space_group_name_H-M   'P 1'
#
loop_
_entity.id
_entity.type
_entity.pdbx_description
1 polymer ?
#
loop_
_entity_poly.entity_id
_entity_poly.type
_entity_poly.pdbx_seq_one_letter_code
_entity_poly.pdbx_strand_id
1 'polypeptide(L)'
;MWHARANTIFLFLVILIGMTLPAHAQRKNISGMEKGVLAFYKISGLKPNFDKWAKISLNPKQHNMNIPDDLIEQEKLRLQYGLGTYNPDREILEIQTTILSEVITQNNKKYLASHFPGKSALAAPYFPYQAGYTMVAVVMNDLEKYMLLELDDTLYQKIKLLMPETGQESELQLDLHFRPVDADQEPIQLDGYDQHIMLAEIAHIAFHKPALAGQRESVLMWEYYAPWYLSRDEQTLLNILEDR
;
A
#
# COMPACT_ATOMS: atom_id res chain seq x y z
N MET A 1 21.16 -19.96 66.02
CA MET A 1 19.87 -19.25 66.03
C MET A 1 20.08 -17.90 65.36
N TRP A 2 19.47 -17.70 64.19
CA TRP A 2 19.17 -16.42 63.52
C TRP A 2 20.33 -15.45 63.21
N HIS A 3 20.88 -15.56 62.00
CA HIS A 3 21.45 -14.43 61.26
C HIS A 3 20.36 -13.82 60.36
N ALA A 4 20.04 -12.54 60.54
CA ALA A 4 19.26 -11.73 59.61
C ALA A 4 20.19 -10.66 59.01
N ARG A 5 20.65 -10.89 57.78
CA ARG A 5 20.22 -10.25 56.53
C ARG A 5 20.82 -8.85 56.31
N ALA A 6 21.89 -8.83 55.51
CA ALA A 6 22.32 -7.67 54.75
C ALA A 6 21.30 -7.39 53.64
N ASN A 7 20.82 -6.15 53.59
CA ASN A 7 20.03 -5.60 52.50
C ASN A 7 20.96 -5.25 51.35
N THR A 8 20.84 -5.94 50.22
CA THR A 8 21.36 -5.47 48.94
C THR A 8 20.20 -5.50 47.96
N ILE A 9 19.54 -4.35 47.82
CA ILE A 9 18.53 -4.09 46.79
C ILE A 9 19.29 -3.99 45.47
N PHE A 10 19.21 -5.03 44.65
CA PHE A 10 19.72 -5.01 43.29
C PHE A 10 18.58 -4.58 42.37
N LEU A 11 18.59 -3.30 41.99
CA LEU A 11 17.61 -2.68 41.10
C LEU A 11 17.96 -3.10 39.66
N PHE A 12 17.32 -4.15 39.14
CA PHE A 12 17.43 -4.53 37.73
C PHE A 12 16.42 -3.71 36.92
N LEU A 13 16.85 -2.52 36.49
CA LEU A 13 16.13 -1.70 35.53
C LEU A 13 16.34 -2.30 34.13
N VAL A 14 15.47 -3.24 33.74
CA VAL A 14 15.40 -3.73 32.36
C VAL A 14 14.71 -2.66 31.52
N ILE A 15 15.51 -1.76 30.96
CA ILE A 15 15.07 -0.88 29.87
C ILE A 15 14.94 -1.78 28.63
N LEU A 16 13.74 -2.33 28.42
CA LEU A 16 13.36 -2.94 27.15
C LEU A 16 13.03 -1.79 26.19
N ILE A 17 14.04 -1.19 25.57
CA ILE A 17 13.82 -0.42 24.33
C ILE A 17 13.50 -1.47 23.27
N GLY A 18 12.22 -1.84 23.22
CA GLY A 18 11.66 -2.48 22.05
C GLY A 18 11.81 -1.49 20.91
N MET A 19 12.82 -1.69 20.07
CA MET A 19 12.80 -1.16 18.71
C MET A 19 11.59 -1.81 18.04
N THR A 20 10.43 -1.17 18.13
CA THR A 20 9.33 -1.47 17.22
C THR A 20 9.86 -1.12 15.84
N LEU A 21 10.29 -2.15 15.10
CA LEU A 21 10.61 -1.99 13.69
C LEU A 21 9.36 -1.35 13.05
N PRO A 22 9.53 -0.25 12.29
CA PRO A 22 8.39 0.37 11.64
C PRO A 22 7.71 -0.69 10.78
N ALA A 23 6.38 -0.74 10.81
CA ALA A 23 5.55 -1.70 10.07
C ALA A 23 5.54 -1.37 8.56
N HIS A 24 6.70 -1.02 8.01
CA HIS A 24 6.91 -0.80 6.60
C HIS A 24 6.86 -2.16 5.91
N ALA A 25 5.75 -2.46 5.26
CA ALA A 25 5.72 -3.49 4.23
C ALA A 25 6.82 -3.16 3.20
N GLN A 26 7.97 -3.83 3.30
CA GLN A 26 9.24 -3.50 2.62
C GLN A 26 9.46 -4.38 1.39
N ARG A 27 8.94 -3.90 0.27
CA ARG A 27 9.49 -3.86 -1.11
C ARG A 27 8.29 -3.42 -1.94
N LYS A 28 8.12 -2.10 -1.99
CA LYS A 28 6.94 -1.46 -2.58
C LYS A 28 7.37 -0.78 -3.86
N ASN A 29 6.94 -1.30 -5.00
CA ASN A 29 6.81 -0.49 -6.20
C ASN A 29 5.41 0.12 -6.13
N ILE A 30 5.31 1.25 -5.43
CA ILE A 30 4.12 2.10 -5.51
C ILE A 30 4.35 3.04 -6.69
N SER A 31 3.58 2.85 -7.75
CA SER A 31 3.57 3.75 -8.90
C SER A 31 2.68 4.96 -8.59
N GLY A 32 2.91 6.08 -9.28
CA GLY A 32 2.02 7.24 -9.18
C GLY A 32 1.97 7.91 -7.80
N MET A 33 3.10 8.01 -7.08
CA MET A 33 3.19 8.68 -5.78
C MET A 33 2.50 10.06 -5.76
N GLU A 34 2.79 10.89 -6.78
CA GLU A 34 2.15 12.19 -6.95
C GLU A 34 0.64 12.06 -7.15
N LYS A 35 0.19 11.13 -7.99
CA LYS A 35 -1.24 10.88 -8.23
C LYS A 35 -1.96 10.49 -6.95
N GLY A 36 -1.36 9.66 -6.08
CA GLY A 36 -1.98 9.30 -4.80
C GLY A 36 -2.09 10.48 -3.83
N VAL A 37 -1.14 11.42 -3.85
CA VAL A 37 -1.26 12.66 -3.06
C VAL A 37 -2.27 13.63 -3.69
N LEU A 38 -2.34 13.72 -5.02
CA LEU A 38 -3.40 14.50 -5.70
C LEU A 38 -4.79 13.94 -5.41
N ALA A 39 -4.92 12.61 -5.41
CA ALA A 39 -6.13 11.90 -5.02
C ALA A 39 -6.59 12.28 -3.61
N PHE A 40 -5.65 12.28 -2.66
CA PHE A 40 -5.90 12.73 -1.29
C PHE A 40 -6.41 14.17 -1.25
N TYR A 41 -5.74 15.12 -1.91
CA TYR A 41 -6.19 16.52 -1.92
C TYR A 41 -7.57 16.69 -2.58
N LYS A 42 -7.86 15.88 -3.61
CA LYS A 42 -9.15 15.89 -4.29
C LYS A 42 -10.29 15.42 -3.39
N ILE A 43 -10.10 14.31 -2.68
CA ILE A 43 -11.12 13.68 -1.84
C ILE A 43 -11.28 14.43 -0.51
N SER A 44 -10.19 14.83 0.13
CA SER A 44 -10.23 15.56 1.41
C SER A 44 -10.79 16.98 1.29
N GLY A 45 -10.78 17.55 0.07
CA GLY A 45 -11.14 18.95 -0.19
C GLY A 45 -10.09 19.97 0.28
N LEU A 46 -8.94 19.51 0.77
CA LEU A 46 -7.84 20.38 1.18
C LEU A 46 -7.18 21.04 -0.04
N LYS A 47 -6.63 22.23 0.17
CA LYS A 47 -5.86 22.94 -0.86
C LYS A 47 -4.36 22.75 -0.61
N PRO A 48 -3.62 22.14 -1.55
CA PRO A 48 -2.17 22.03 -1.42
C PRO A 48 -1.52 23.40 -1.53
N ASN A 49 -0.40 23.60 -0.83
CA ASN A 49 0.49 24.73 -1.08
C ASN A 49 1.34 24.41 -2.32
N PHE A 50 0.81 24.76 -3.49
CA PHE A 50 1.46 24.47 -4.77
C PHE A 50 2.82 25.16 -4.93
N ASP A 51 3.03 26.35 -4.35
CA ASP A 51 4.33 27.02 -4.39
C ASP A 51 5.39 26.21 -3.65
N LYS A 52 5.05 25.70 -2.46
CA LYS A 52 5.94 24.84 -1.67
C LYS A 52 6.16 23.49 -2.37
N TRP A 53 5.10 22.89 -2.92
CA TRP A 53 5.21 21.62 -3.63
C TRP A 53 6.10 21.75 -4.87
N ALA A 54 5.87 22.76 -5.72
CA ALA A 54 6.66 23.00 -6.93
C ALA A 54 8.16 23.17 -6.65
N LYS A 55 8.50 23.92 -5.58
CA LYS A 55 9.90 24.07 -5.15
C LYS A 55 10.54 22.73 -4.74
N ILE A 56 9.80 21.87 -4.07
CA ILE A 56 10.29 20.56 -3.62
C ILE A 56 10.38 19.57 -4.79
N SER A 57 9.40 19.55 -5.70
CA SER A 57 9.39 18.62 -6.83
C SER A 57 10.52 18.90 -7.82
N LEU A 58 10.82 20.18 -8.08
CA LEU A 58 11.94 20.59 -8.94
C LEU A 58 13.31 20.36 -8.32
N ASN A 59 13.42 20.28 -6.99
CA ASN A 59 14.69 20.02 -6.33
C ASN A 59 14.57 19.17 -5.05
N PRO A 60 14.41 17.85 -5.20
CA PRO A 60 14.21 16.96 -4.05
C PRO A 60 15.46 16.78 -3.17
N LYS A 61 16.65 17.19 -3.62
CA LYS A 61 17.93 16.94 -2.94
C LYS A 61 18.68 18.18 -2.47
N GLN A 62 18.26 19.39 -2.86
CA GLN A 62 18.97 20.62 -2.51
C GLN A 62 17.99 21.77 -2.27
N HIS A 63 18.00 22.34 -1.06
CA HIS A 63 17.27 23.57 -0.76
C HIS A 63 17.98 24.84 -1.26
N ASN A 64 19.13 24.70 -1.95
CA ASN A 64 20.13 25.77 -2.13
C ASN A 64 20.49 26.13 -3.58
N MET A 65 19.75 25.67 -4.60
CA MET A 65 19.85 26.28 -5.93
C MET A 65 18.74 27.32 -6.12
N ASN A 66 19.08 28.49 -6.64
CA ASN A 66 18.09 29.42 -7.19
C ASN A 66 17.44 28.76 -8.41
N ILE A 67 16.28 28.15 -8.20
CA ILE A 67 15.43 27.66 -9.29
C ILE A 67 14.82 28.90 -9.95
N PRO A 68 14.93 29.07 -11.27
CA PRO A 68 14.27 30.14 -11.99
C PRO A 68 12.76 30.21 -11.69
N ASP A 69 12.24 31.42 -11.46
CA ASP A 69 10.84 31.63 -11.08
C ASP A 69 9.85 31.12 -12.14
N ASP A 70 10.24 31.18 -13.43
CA ASP A 70 9.45 30.66 -14.54
C ASP A 70 9.27 29.14 -14.49
N LEU A 71 10.29 28.39 -14.06
CA LEU A 71 10.18 26.95 -13.86
C LEU A 71 9.27 26.60 -12.68
N ILE A 72 9.34 27.37 -11.59
CA ILE A 72 8.46 27.18 -10.42
C ILE A 72 7.00 27.41 -10.83
N GLU A 73 6.71 28.48 -11.57
CA GLU A 73 5.36 28.77 -12.02
C GLU A 73 4.85 27.72 -13.03
N GLN A 74 5.69 27.22 -13.94
CA GLN A 74 5.32 26.11 -14.83
C GLN A 74 4.96 24.84 -14.05
N GLU A 75 5.77 24.48 -13.06
CA GLU A 75 5.52 23.30 -12.23
C GLU A 75 4.26 23.45 -11.38
N LYS A 76 4.03 24.63 -10.82
CA LYS A 76 2.80 24.97 -10.11
C LYS A 76 1.58 24.82 -11.00
N LEU A 77 1.61 25.34 -12.23
CA LEU A 77 0.52 25.16 -13.20
C LEU A 77 0.30 23.68 -13.54
N ARG A 78 1.37 22.90 -13.70
CA ARG A 78 1.29 21.45 -13.93
C ARG A 78 0.59 20.73 -12.76
N LEU A 79 0.97 21.03 -11.52
CA LEU A 79 0.37 20.45 -10.32
C LEU A 79 -1.10 20.87 -10.15
N GLN A 80 -1.42 22.14 -10.40
CA GLN A 80 -2.79 22.65 -10.38
C GLN A 80 -3.66 21.98 -11.43
N TYR A 81 -3.13 21.85 -12.66
CA TYR A 81 -3.79 21.12 -13.73
C TYR A 81 -4.02 19.66 -13.32
N GLY A 82 -2.99 18.98 -12.81
CA GLY A 82 -3.09 17.62 -12.30
C GLY A 82 -4.20 17.43 -11.26
N LEU A 83 -4.28 18.31 -10.25
CA LEU A 83 -5.37 18.27 -9.26
C LEU A 83 -6.74 18.57 -9.89
N GLY A 84 -6.78 19.56 -10.79
CA GLY A 84 -7.99 20.01 -11.47
C GLY A 84 -8.62 18.91 -12.32
N THR A 85 -7.78 18.18 -13.06
CA THR A 85 -8.21 17.12 -13.97
C THR A 85 -8.33 15.75 -13.32
N TYR A 86 -7.74 15.54 -12.13
CA TYR A 86 -7.83 14.25 -11.45
C TYR A 86 -9.29 13.91 -11.15
N ASN A 87 -9.70 12.72 -11.60
CA ASN A 87 -11.04 12.19 -11.35
C ASN A 87 -10.95 10.91 -10.50
N PRO A 88 -11.35 10.95 -9.22
CA PRO A 88 -11.23 9.81 -8.31
C PRO A 88 -12.10 8.62 -8.69
N ASP A 89 -13.16 8.83 -9.47
CA ASP A 89 -14.06 7.74 -9.90
C ASP A 89 -13.50 6.95 -11.09
N ARG A 90 -12.58 7.56 -11.85
CA ARG A 90 -12.02 6.99 -13.10
C ARG A 90 -10.55 6.62 -12.97
N GLU A 91 -9.78 7.41 -12.21
CA GLU A 91 -8.34 7.21 -12.07
C GLU A 91 -8.00 6.24 -10.95
N ILE A 92 -7.54 5.06 -11.37
CA ILE A 92 -7.12 3.96 -10.50
C ILE A 92 -5.65 4.15 -10.08
N LEU A 93 -5.39 3.88 -8.81
CA LEU A 93 -4.06 3.85 -8.21
C LEU A 93 -3.61 2.40 -8.04
N GLU A 94 -2.30 2.17 -8.06
CA GLU A 94 -1.72 0.84 -8.08
C GLU A 94 -0.67 0.67 -6.97
N ILE A 95 -0.68 -0.50 -6.32
CA ILE A 95 0.34 -0.95 -5.39
C ILE A 95 0.80 -2.34 -5.83
N GLN A 96 2.11 -2.49 -5.99
CA GLN A 96 2.76 -3.79 -6.13
C GLN A 96 3.64 -4.06 -4.92
N THR A 97 3.41 -5.18 -4.24
CA THR A 97 4.12 -5.51 -3.00
C THR A 97 4.27 -7.01 -2.79
N THR A 98 5.15 -7.42 -1.88
CA THR A 98 5.36 -8.82 -1.54
C THR A 98 4.55 -9.20 -0.30
N ILE A 99 3.92 -10.37 -0.36
CA ILE A 99 3.23 -11.01 0.75
C ILE A 99 3.80 -12.40 0.97
N LEU A 100 3.72 -12.90 2.19
CA LEU A 100 3.98 -14.29 2.53
C LEU A 100 2.64 -15.02 2.51
N SER A 101 2.61 -16.20 1.90
CA SER A 101 1.40 -17.00 1.81
C SER A 101 1.67 -18.46 2.07
N GLU A 102 0.74 -19.13 2.74
CA GLU A 102 0.78 -20.56 3.00
C GLU A 102 -0.56 -21.20 2.66
N VAL A 103 -0.52 -22.47 2.28
CA VAL A 103 -1.72 -23.27 2.10
C VAL A 103 -2.02 -23.98 3.40
N ILE A 104 -3.17 -23.69 3.99
CA ILE A 104 -3.62 -24.27 5.27
C ILE A 104 -4.91 -25.06 5.09
N THR A 105 -5.18 -25.98 6.01
CA THR A 105 -6.44 -26.71 6.08
C THR A 105 -7.08 -26.47 7.44
N GLN A 106 -8.32 -25.98 7.44
CA GLN A 106 -9.11 -25.72 8.63
C GLN A 106 -10.54 -26.20 8.41
N ASN A 107 -11.09 -26.98 9.33
CA ASN A 107 -12.47 -27.50 9.26
C ASN A 107 -12.79 -28.21 7.93
N ASN A 108 -11.88 -29.05 7.43
CA ASN A 108 -11.95 -29.74 6.13
C ASN A 108 -12.02 -28.81 4.90
N LYS A 109 -11.82 -27.51 5.07
CA LYS A 109 -11.68 -26.54 4.00
C LYS A 109 -10.23 -26.13 3.84
N LYS A 110 -9.85 -25.79 2.61
CA LYS A 110 -8.48 -25.41 2.26
C LYS A 110 -8.44 -23.92 2.03
N TYR A 111 -7.39 -23.27 2.49
CA TYR A 111 -7.24 -21.82 2.36
C TYR A 111 -5.85 -21.47 1.86
N LEU A 112 -5.75 -20.41 1.07
CA LEU A 112 -4.52 -19.65 0.90
C LEU A 112 -4.55 -18.52 1.93
N ALA A 113 -3.77 -18.66 2.99
CA ALA A 113 -3.63 -17.65 4.02
C ALA A 113 -2.41 -16.79 3.69
N SER A 114 -2.61 -15.48 3.65
CA SER A 114 -1.62 -14.50 3.22
C SER A 114 -1.44 -13.42 4.29
N HIS A 115 -0.23 -12.92 4.45
CA HIS A 115 0.04 -11.79 5.33
C HIS A 115 1.24 -10.96 4.84
N PHE A 116 1.31 -9.73 5.32
CA PHE A 116 2.44 -8.84 5.03
C PHE A 116 3.63 -9.19 5.95
N PRO A 117 4.84 -9.40 5.40
CA PRO A 117 6.01 -9.69 6.21
C PRO A 117 6.29 -8.55 7.22
N GLY A 118 6.65 -8.90 8.45
CA GLY A 118 7.00 -7.93 9.50
C GLY A 118 5.81 -7.18 10.11
N LYS A 119 4.57 -7.51 9.73
CA LYS A 119 3.37 -6.86 10.24
C LYS A 119 2.96 -7.43 11.61
N SER A 120 2.64 -6.55 12.57
CA SER A 120 1.96 -6.94 13.81
C SER A 120 0.53 -7.39 13.51
N ALA A 121 0.08 -8.50 14.12
CA ALA A 121 -1.26 -9.04 13.96
C ALA A 121 -2.40 -8.06 14.31
N LEU A 122 -2.09 -6.98 15.05
CA LEU A 122 -3.07 -6.00 15.52
C LEU A 122 -3.14 -4.72 14.67
N ALA A 123 -2.22 -4.51 13.73
CA ALA A 123 -2.19 -3.28 12.92
C ALA A 123 -2.99 -3.49 11.62
N ALA A 124 -3.74 -2.49 11.16
CA ALA A 124 -4.24 -2.47 9.78
C ALA A 124 -3.06 -2.21 8.82
N PRO A 125 -2.96 -2.93 7.69
CA PRO A 125 -1.90 -2.65 6.73
C PRO A 125 -2.17 -1.31 6.03
N TYR A 126 -1.14 -0.51 5.82
CA TYR A 126 -1.25 0.74 5.08
C TYR A 126 -0.12 0.90 4.04
N PHE A 127 -0.39 1.74 3.05
CA PHE A 127 0.49 1.97 1.90
C PHE A 127 0.85 3.45 1.79
N PRO A 128 2.11 3.83 2.04
CA PRO A 128 2.49 5.23 2.08
C PRO A 128 2.66 5.79 0.66
N TYR A 129 1.96 6.89 0.38
CA TYR A 129 2.16 7.75 -0.76
C TYR A 129 2.82 9.05 -0.30
N GLN A 130 3.94 9.41 -0.92
CA GLN A 130 4.67 10.63 -0.57
C GLN A 130 4.97 11.46 -1.81
N ALA A 131 4.53 12.71 -1.78
CA ALA A 131 4.85 13.70 -2.80
C ALA A 131 4.98 15.08 -2.16
N GLY A 132 6.06 15.79 -2.53
CA GLY A 132 6.41 17.05 -1.88
C GLY A 132 6.61 16.85 -0.37
N TYR A 133 5.85 17.59 0.42
CA TYR A 133 5.85 17.52 1.89
C TYR A 133 4.69 16.71 2.47
N THR A 134 3.81 16.15 1.62
CA THR A 134 2.61 15.45 2.07
C THR A 134 2.89 13.96 2.10
N MET A 135 2.58 13.32 3.23
CA MET A 135 2.59 11.86 3.39
C MET A 135 1.16 11.39 3.63
N VAL A 136 0.74 10.40 2.86
CA VAL A 136 -0.60 9.82 2.91
C VAL A 136 -0.47 8.32 3.16
N ALA A 137 -1.05 7.84 4.25
CA ALA A 137 -1.21 6.44 4.54
C ALA A 137 -2.52 5.94 3.93
N VAL A 138 -2.41 5.17 2.84
CA VAL A 138 -3.58 4.56 2.19
C VAL A 138 -3.96 3.28 2.91
N VAL A 139 -5.20 3.20 3.36
CA VAL A 139 -5.77 2.02 4.01
C VAL A 139 -6.84 1.43 3.09
N MET A 140 -6.67 0.15 2.74
CA MET A 140 -7.61 -0.56 1.88
C MET A 140 -8.77 -1.11 2.70
N ASN A 141 -9.99 -0.73 2.33
CA ASN A 141 -11.20 -1.32 2.88
C ASN A 141 -11.24 -2.81 2.51
N ASP A 142 -11.61 -3.64 3.48
CA ASP A 142 -11.87 -5.07 3.31
C ASP A 142 -10.68 -5.92 2.81
N LEU A 143 -9.44 -5.40 2.87
CA LEU A 143 -8.28 -6.13 2.37
C LEU A 143 -8.10 -7.49 3.05
N GLU A 144 -8.41 -7.59 4.34
CA GLU A 144 -8.35 -8.81 5.14
C GLU A 144 -9.23 -9.94 4.57
N LYS A 145 -10.35 -9.62 3.92
CA LYS A 145 -11.22 -10.62 3.29
C LYS A 145 -10.53 -11.36 2.15
N TYR A 146 -9.57 -10.71 1.50
CA TYR A 146 -8.79 -11.27 0.41
C TYR A 146 -7.48 -11.90 0.87
N MET A 147 -7.08 -11.69 2.13
CA MET A 147 -5.88 -12.30 2.70
C MET A 147 -6.12 -13.73 3.22
N LEU A 148 -7.37 -14.18 3.29
CA LEU A 148 -7.73 -15.56 3.64
C LEU A 148 -8.70 -16.10 2.60
N LEU A 149 -8.15 -16.69 1.53
CA LEU A 149 -8.95 -17.15 0.39
C LEU A 149 -9.33 -18.62 0.58
N GLU A 150 -10.63 -18.91 0.63
CA GLU A 150 -11.12 -20.29 0.56
C GLU A 150 -10.85 -20.86 -0.85
N LEU A 151 -10.21 -22.02 -0.91
CA LEU A 151 -9.85 -22.68 -2.16
C LEU A 151 -10.84 -23.81 -2.43
N ASP A 152 -11.57 -23.70 -3.53
CA ASP A 152 -12.25 -24.86 -4.09
C ASP A 152 -11.24 -25.90 -4.59
N ASP A 153 -11.71 -27.12 -4.88
CA ASP A 153 -10.81 -28.19 -5.28
C ASP A 153 -10.04 -27.86 -6.56
N THR A 154 -10.65 -27.17 -7.54
CA THR A 154 -9.99 -26.83 -8.81
C THR A 154 -8.85 -25.83 -8.57
N LEU A 155 -9.13 -24.75 -7.84
CA LEU A 155 -8.17 -23.72 -7.50
C LEU A 155 -7.06 -24.28 -6.60
N TYR A 156 -7.41 -25.15 -5.65
CA TYR A 156 -6.43 -25.84 -4.81
C TYR A 156 -5.47 -26.70 -5.64
N GLN A 157 -5.95 -27.49 -6.61
CA GLN A 157 -5.07 -28.30 -7.46
C GLN A 157 -4.11 -27.42 -8.29
N LYS A 158 -4.54 -26.22 -8.70
CA LYS A 158 -3.67 -25.25 -9.39
C LYS A 158 -2.63 -24.66 -8.44
N ILE A 159 -3.04 -24.17 -7.28
CA ILE A 159 -2.18 -23.49 -6.31
C ILE A 159 -1.14 -24.44 -5.72
N LYS A 160 -1.51 -25.67 -5.37
CA LYS A 160 -0.58 -26.63 -4.76
C LYS A 160 0.62 -26.99 -5.66
N LEU A 161 0.50 -26.80 -6.98
CA LEU A 161 1.60 -27.04 -7.93
C LEU A 161 2.60 -25.88 -7.98
N LEU A 162 2.18 -24.70 -7.51
CA LEU A 162 2.95 -23.46 -7.53
C LEU A 162 3.49 -23.07 -6.14
N MET A 163 2.96 -23.70 -5.10
CA MET A 163 3.32 -23.50 -3.71
C MET A 163 4.17 -24.66 -3.17
N PRO A 164 5.01 -24.42 -2.16
CA PRO A 164 5.67 -25.50 -1.43
C PRO A 164 4.64 -26.39 -0.70
N GLU A 165 5.12 -27.46 -0.07
CA GLU A 165 4.27 -28.37 0.69
C GLU A 165 3.43 -27.62 1.74
N THR A 166 2.25 -28.15 2.03
CA THR A 166 1.29 -27.58 3.00
C THR A 166 1.99 -27.20 4.31
N GLY A 167 1.74 -25.98 4.79
CA GLY A 167 2.37 -25.43 6.02
C GLY A 167 3.75 -24.80 5.81
N GLN A 168 4.21 -24.63 4.57
CA GLN A 168 5.37 -23.81 4.25
C GLN A 168 4.94 -22.50 3.58
N GLU A 169 5.53 -21.39 4.03
CA GLU A 169 5.31 -20.09 3.44
C GLU A 169 6.05 -19.94 2.11
N SER A 170 5.44 -19.22 1.18
CA SER A 170 6.07 -18.76 -0.06
C SER A 170 5.83 -17.28 -0.26
N GLU A 171 6.83 -16.59 -0.79
CA GLU A 171 6.68 -15.23 -1.27
C GLU A 171 5.84 -15.21 -2.55
N LEU A 172 4.78 -14.39 -2.51
CA LEU A 172 3.94 -14.02 -3.64
C LEU A 172 4.02 -12.51 -3.87
N GLN A 173 3.80 -12.09 -5.11
CA GLN A 173 3.55 -10.70 -5.45
C GLN A 173 2.05 -10.43 -5.38
N LEU A 174 1.70 -9.37 -4.67
CA LEU A 174 0.36 -8.81 -4.56
C LEU A 174 0.30 -7.55 -5.43
N ASP A 175 -0.57 -7.57 -6.43
CA ASP A 175 -0.92 -6.42 -7.24
C ASP A 175 -2.31 -5.94 -6.83
N LEU A 176 -2.40 -4.67 -6.42
CA LEU A 176 -3.61 -4.02 -5.94
C LEU A 176 -3.90 -2.80 -6.79
N HIS A 177 -5.09 -2.75 -7.35
CA HIS A 177 -5.65 -1.60 -8.03
C HIS A 177 -6.81 -1.08 -7.21
N PHE A 178 -6.87 0.22 -6.97
CA PHE A 178 -7.84 0.80 -6.05
C PHE A 178 -8.24 2.22 -6.46
N ARG A 179 -9.36 2.68 -5.92
CA ARG A 179 -9.75 4.09 -5.96
C ARG A 179 -9.84 4.65 -4.54
N PRO A 180 -9.52 5.93 -4.33
CA PRO A 180 -9.76 6.58 -3.04
C PRO A 180 -11.28 6.77 -2.84
N VAL A 181 -11.74 6.69 -1.61
CA VAL A 181 -13.17 6.91 -1.27
C VAL A 181 -13.38 7.95 -0.19
N ASP A 182 -12.45 8.06 0.75
CA ASP A 182 -12.51 9.04 1.82
C ASP A 182 -11.10 9.42 2.27
N ALA A 183 -10.96 10.57 2.93
CA ALA A 183 -9.68 11.05 3.41
C ALA A 183 -9.82 11.95 4.63
N ASP A 184 -9.02 11.66 5.66
CA ASP A 184 -8.96 12.46 6.87
C ASP A 184 -8.15 13.73 6.62
N GLN A 185 -8.73 14.87 6.97
CA GLN A 185 -8.06 16.17 6.83
C GLN A 185 -6.95 16.36 7.87
N GLU A 186 -7.06 15.73 9.02
CA GLU A 186 -6.07 15.84 10.10
C GLU A 186 -5.05 14.71 9.99
N PRO A 187 -3.75 15.02 10.03
CA PRO A 187 -2.73 13.98 10.04
C PRO A 187 -2.69 13.30 11.40
N ILE A 188 -2.33 12.02 11.41
CA ILE A 188 -2.07 11.23 12.60
C ILE A 188 -0.62 10.74 12.59
N GLN A 189 -0.09 10.44 13.77
CA GLN A 189 1.27 9.92 13.89
C GLN A 189 1.28 8.40 13.64
N LEU A 190 1.91 7.98 12.53
CA LEU A 190 2.11 6.58 12.15
C LEU A 190 3.57 6.30 11.87
N ASP A 191 4.12 5.27 12.51
CA ASP A 191 5.54 4.89 12.42
C ASP A 191 6.52 6.06 12.63
N GLY A 192 6.14 7.03 13.47
CA GLY A 192 6.95 8.22 13.79
C GLY A 192 6.84 9.37 12.79
N TYR A 193 5.96 9.27 11.78
CA TYR A 193 5.68 10.33 10.80
C TYR A 193 4.25 10.83 10.92
N ASP A 194 4.05 12.13 10.70
CA ASP A 194 2.72 12.70 10.53
C ASP A 194 2.20 12.35 9.12
N GLN A 195 1.14 11.55 9.07
CA GLN A 195 0.57 11.04 7.82
C GLN A 195 -0.94 11.29 7.82
N HIS A 196 -1.46 11.76 6.70
CA HIS A 196 -2.91 11.79 6.48
C HIS A 196 -3.42 10.40 6.14
N ILE A 197 -4.63 10.06 6.58
CA ILE A 197 -5.26 8.79 6.19
C ILE A 197 -6.09 8.99 4.94
N MET A 198 -5.96 8.05 3.99
CA MET A 198 -6.85 7.95 2.83
C MET A 198 -7.42 6.54 2.78
N LEU A 199 -8.74 6.43 2.87
CA LEU A 199 -9.44 5.17 2.69
C LEU A 199 -9.62 4.89 1.20
N ALA A 200 -9.47 3.61 0.84
CA ALA A 200 -9.52 3.16 -0.54
C ALA A 200 -10.37 1.90 -0.69
N GLU A 201 -11.05 1.79 -1.82
CA GLU A 201 -11.77 0.58 -2.23
C GLU A 201 -10.96 -0.19 -3.27
N ILE A 202 -10.85 -1.50 -3.07
CA ILE A 202 -10.15 -2.41 -3.98
C ILE A 202 -10.98 -2.58 -5.26
N ALA A 203 -10.38 -2.20 -6.38
CA ALA A 203 -10.94 -2.32 -7.72
C ALA A 203 -10.53 -3.65 -8.36
N HIS A 204 -9.25 -4.02 -8.21
CA HIS A 204 -8.70 -5.32 -8.62
C HIS A 204 -7.61 -5.74 -7.65
N ILE A 205 -7.52 -7.04 -7.39
CA ILE A 205 -6.48 -7.65 -6.57
C ILE A 205 -6.04 -8.94 -7.24
N ALA A 206 -4.72 -9.13 -7.36
CA ALA A 206 -4.15 -10.32 -7.95
C ALA A 206 -2.94 -10.82 -7.17
N PHE A 207 -2.83 -12.15 -7.08
CA PHE A 207 -1.70 -12.84 -6.49
C PHE A 207 -0.89 -13.54 -7.59
N HIS A 208 0.39 -13.22 -7.65
CA HIS A 208 1.31 -13.74 -8.64
C HIS A 208 2.43 -14.52 -7.95
N LYS A 209 2.77 -15.69 -8.47
CA LYS A 209 4.03 -16.34 -8.14
C LYS A 209 5.14 -15.62 -8.91
N PRO A 210 6.15 -15.04 -8.23
CA PRO A 210 7.29 -14.45 -8.91
C PRO A 210 7.96 -15.46 -9.83
N ALA A 211 8.41 -15.02 -11.00
CA ALA A 211 9.09 -15.88 -11.96
C ALA A 211 10.29 -16.58 -11.30
N LEU A 212 10.38 -17.90 -11.46
CA LEU A 212 11.56 -18.65 -11.05
C LEU A 212 12.73 -18.35 -12.00
N ALA A 213 13.96 -18.56 -11.55
CA ALA A 213 15.14 -18.41 -12.39
C ALA A 213 14.99 -19.23 -13.69
N GLY A 214 14.90 -18.54 -14.84
CA GLY A 214 14.68 -19.15 -16.16
C GLY A 214 13.28 -18.95 -16.75
N GLN A 215 12.31 -18.43 -15.98
CA GLN A 215 11.02 -17.98 -16.48
C GLN A 215 11.03 -16.46 -16.69
N ARG A 216 10.36 -15.98 -17.75
CA ARG A 216 10.30 -14.55 -18.08
C ARG A 216 9.17 -13.81 -17.37
N GLU A 217 8.12 -14.51 -16.98
CA GLU A 217 6.87 -13.91 -16.50
C GLU A 217 6.40 -14.57 -15.20
N SER A 218 5.85 -13.76 -14.31
CA SER A 218 5.18 -14.21 -13.10
C SER A 218 3.91 -14.98 -13.43
N VAL A 219 3.57 -15.99 -12.63
CA VAL A 219 2.37 -16.82 -12.86
C VAL A 219 1.20 -16.31 -12.04
N LEU A 220 0.10 -15.94 -12.69
CA LEU A 220 -1.15 -15.56 -12.01
C LEU A 220 -1.76 -16.77 -11.26
N MET A 221 -1.86 -16.64 -9.95
CA MET A 221 -2.44 -17.67 -9.08
C MET A 221 -3.94 -17.48 -8.94
N TRP A 222 -4.35 -16.27 -8.54
CA TRP A 222 -5.72 -15.90 -8.25
C TRP A 222 -5.91 -14.40 -8.46
N GLU A 223 -7.10 -13.97 -8.85
CA GLU A 223 -7.48 -12.57 -8.96
C GLU A 223 -8.96 -12.34 -8.68
N TYR A 224 -9.29 -11.09 -8.36
CA TYR A 224 -10.65 -10.59 -8.21
C TYR A 224 -10.78 -9.22 -8.86
N TYR A 225 -11.93 -8.97 -9.48
CA TYR A 225 -12.33 -7.68 -10.03
C TYR A 225 -13.62 -7.22 -9.36
N ALA A 226 -13.66 -5.97 -8.90
CA ALA A 226 -14.86 -5.37 -8.38
C ALA A 226 -15.90 -5.16 -9.50
N PRO A 227 -17.22 -5.33 -9.25
CA PRO A 227 -18.23 -5.19 -10.30
C PRO A 227 -18.27 -3.83 -11.00
N TRP A 228 -17.80 -2.78 -10.31
CA TRP A 228 -17.73 -1.41 -10.82
C TRP A 228 -16.41 -1.10 -11.52
N TYR A 229 -15.42 -1.99 -11.42
CA TYR A 229 -14.10 -1.77 -12.00
C TYR A 229 -14.13 -2.08 -13.49
N LEU A 230 -13.67 -1.10 -14.27
CA LEU A 230 -13.44 -1.21 -15.70
C LEU A 230 -11.94 -1.08 -15.92
N SER A 231 -11.36 -2.06 -16.60
CA SER A 231 -9.97 -1.99 -17.03
C SER A 231 -9.74 -0.77 -17.92
N ARG A 232 -8.47 -0.36 -18.07
CA ARG A 232 -8.11 0.80 -18.89
C ARG A 232 -8.60 0.67 -20.34
N ASP A 233 -8.56 -0.54 -20.89
CA ASP A 233 -9.03 -0.82 -22.24
C ASP A 233 -10.55 -0.68 -22.33
N GLU A 234 -11.29 -1.18 -21.34
CA GLU A 234 -12.74 -1.03 -21.26
C GLU A 234 -13.16 0.44 -21.06
N GLN A 235 -12.45 1.19 -20.21
CA GLN A 235 -12.67 2.63 -20.06
C GLN A 235 -12.40 3.38 -21.37
N THR A 236 -11.33 3.02 -22.09
CA THR A 236 -11.00 3.63 -23.38
C THR A 236 -12.08 3.35 -24.41
N LEU A 237 -12.57 2.11 -24.47
CA LEU A 237 -13.68 1.72 -25.33
C LEU A 237 -14.96 2.48 -24.99
N LEU A 238 -15.30 2.62 -23.71
CA LEU A 238 -16.48 3.36 -23.27
C LEU A 238 -16.39 4.84 -23.66
N ASN A 239 -15.26 5.50 -23.43
CA ASN A 239 -15.08 6.91 -23.83
C ASN A 239 -15.26 7.10 -25.35
N ILE A 240 -14.73 6.17 -26.17
CA ILE A 240 -14.91 6.22 -27.64
C ILE A 240 -16.39 6.05 -28.04
N LEU A 241 -17.17 5.29 -27.27
CA LEU A 241 -18.59 5.07 -27.53
C LEU A 241 -19.46 6.23 -27.03
N GLU A 242 -19.08 6.90 -25.95
CA GLU A 242 -19.79 8.05 -25.37
C GLU A 242 -19.52 9.37 -26.11
N ASP A 243 -18.36 9.51 -26.77
CA ASP A 243 -18.00 10.68 -27.59
C ASP A 243 -18.69 10.69 -29.00
N ARG A 244 -19.76 9.92 -29.19
CA ARG A 244 -20.57 9.85 -30.43
C ARG A 244 -22.00 10.30 -30.21
#